data_AF-A0A350CW42-F1
#
_entry.id   AF-A0A350CW42-F1
#
_cell.length_a   1.000
_cell.length_b   1.000
_cell.length_c   1.000
_cell.angle_alpha   90.00
_cell.angle_beta   90.00
_cell.angle_gamma   90.00
#
_symmetry.space_group_name_H-M   'P 1'
#
loop_
_entity.id
_entity.type
_entity.pdbx_description
1 polymer ?
#
loop_
_entity_poly.entity_id
_entity_poly.type
_entity_poly.pdbx_seq_one_letter_code
_entity_poly.pdbx_strand_id
1 'polypeptide(L)' 'ISAIIADESAIGMINAKTTAVRLIPVPGKTVGERAEFGGLLGGADIMAVQKGSAAGFINRGGRIPAPIHSFKN' A
#
# COMPACT_ATOMS: atom_id res chain seq x y z
N ILE A 1 3.59 -6.71 0.25
CA ILE A 1 3.80 -5.26 0.46
C ILE A 1 3.71 -4.49 -0.84
N SER A 2 4.52 -4.82 -1.87
CA SER A 2 4.54 -4.09 -3.15
C SER A 2 3.16 -3.93 -3.81
N ALA A 3 2.28 -4.94 -3.72
CA ALA A 3 0.92 -4.85 -4.23
C ALA A 3 0.09 -3.75 -3.56
N ILE A 4 0.17 -3.62 -2.22
CA ILE A 4 -0.52 -2.56 -1.47
C ILE A 4 -0.03 -1.17 -1.90
N ILE A 5 1.28 -1.04 -2.12
CA ILE A 5 1.88 0.22 -2.60
C ILE A 5 1.43 0.52 -4.04
N ALA A 6 1.38 -0.49 -4.89
CA ALA A 6 0.94 -0.35 -6.28
C ALA A 6 -0.53 0.10 -6.37
N ASP A 7 -1.41 -0.45 -5.55
CA ASP A 7 -2.84 -0.07 -5.51
C ASP A 7 -3.01 1.41 -5.12
N GLU A 8 -2.38 1.86 -4.03
CA GLU A 8 -2.48 3.26 -3.59
C GLU A 8 -1.86 4.23 -4.61
N SER A 9 -0.75 3.83 -5.23
CA SER A 9 -0.11 4.62 -6.28
C SER A 9 -1.00 4.73 -7.52
N ALA A 10 -1.70 3.66 -7.90
CA ALA A 10 -2.64 3.67 -9.01
C ALA A 10 -3.85 4.58 -8.72
N ILE A 11 -4.39 4.55 -7.50
CA ILE A 11 -5.46 5.47 -7.07
C ILE A 11 -5.01 6.93 -7.20
N GLY A 12 -3.81 7.26 -6.71
CA GLY A 12 -3.26 8.61 -6.83
C GLY A 12 -3.04 9.04 -8.28
N MET A 13 -2.41 8.17 -9.08
CA MET A 13 -2.11 8.39 -10.49
C MET A 13 -3.38 8.68 -11.31
N ILE A 14 -4.41 7.82 -11.21
CA ILE A 14 -5.64 7.97 -12.01
C ILE A 14 -6.40 9.24 -11.63
N ASN A 15 -6.44 9.55 -10.33
CA ASN A 15 -7.23 10.66 -9.80
C ASN A 15 -6.47 11.98 -9.71
N ALA A 16 -5.22 12.04 -10.16
CA ALA A 16 -4.35 13.21 -10.00
C ALA A 16 -4.29 13.69 -8.53
N LYS A 17 -4.18 12.75 -7.59
CA LYS A 17 -4.08 13.02 -6.15
C LYS A 17 -2.72 12.54 -5.64
N THR A 18 -2.14 13.31 -4.72
CA THR A 18 -0.99 12.86 -3.95
C THR A 18 -1.46 11.85 -2.91
N THR A 19 -1.10 10.59 -3.12
CA THR A 19 -1.34 9.51 -2.18
C THR A 19 -0.02 9.03 -1.57
N ALA A 20 -0.10 8.42 -0.38
CA ALA A 20 1.08 7.92 0.31
C ALA A 20 0.72 6.67 1.12
N VAL A 21 1.64 5.72 1.18
CA VAL A 21 1.50 4.50 1.97
C VAL A 21 2.55 4.49 3.06
N ARG A 22 2.11 4.27 4.31
CA ARG A 22 2.98 3.95 5.44
C ARG A 22 2.62 2.56 5.98
N LEU A 23 3.43 1.57 5.65
CA LEU A 23 3.28 0.20 6.14
C LEU A 23 4.35 -0.09 7.18
N ILE A 24 3.95 -0.65 8.32
CA ILE A 24 4.86 -0.99 9.42
C ILE A 24 4.71 -2.48 9.71
N PRO A 25 5.64 -3.34 9.26
CA PRO A 25 5.72 -4.72 9.71
C PRO A 25 6.13 -4.74 11.19
N VAL A 26 5.44 -5.54 12.00
CA VAL A 26 5.71 -5.66 13.44
C VAL A 26 6.07 -7.11 13.74
N PRO A 27 7.37 -7.48 13.69
CA PRO A 27 7.82 -8.84 13.95
C PRO A 27 7.44 -9.29 15.36
N GLY A 28 7.08 -10.57 15.52
CA GLY A 28 6.72 -11.14 16.82
C GLY A 28 5.33 -10.79 17.33
N LYS A 29 4.52 -10.07 16.53
CA LYS A 29 3.11 -9.79 16.82
C LYS A 29 2.18 -10.31 15.74
N THR A 30 0.91 -10.50 16.10
CA THR A 30 -0.17 -11.02 15.25
C THR A 30 -1.34 -10.05 15.09
N VAL A 31 -2.26 -10.38 14.19
CA VAL A 31 -3.47 -9.59 13.92
C VAL A 31 -4.28 -9.36 15.19
N GLY A 32 -4.71 -8.12 15.41
CA GLY A 32 -5.47 -7.69 16.58
C GLY A 32 -4.61 -7.27 17.78
N GLU A 33 -3.31 -7.59 17.78
CA GLU A 33 -2.39 -7.03 18.79
C GLU A 33 -2.04 -5.58 18.46
N ARG A 34 -1.66 -4.83 19.50
CA ARG A 34 -1.32 -3.41 19.40
C ARG A 34 0.19 -3.21 19.24
N ALA A 35 0.60 -2.41 18.26
CA ALA A 35 1.98 -1.94 18.12
C ALA A 35 2.12 -0.54 18.71
N GLU A 36 3.01 -0.37 19.69
CA GLU A 36 3.34 0.93 20.26
C GLU A 36 4.71 1.40 19.80
N PHE A 37 4.75 2.63 19.28
CA PHE A 37 5.97 3.26 18.77
C PHE A 37 6.50 4.36 19.71
N GLY A 38 5.79 4.62 20.81
CA GLY A 38 6.17 5.54 21.87
C GLY A 38 5.93 7.03 21.57
N GLY A 39 5.86 7.84 22.65
CA GLY A 39 5.83 9.29 22.60
C GLY A 39 4.81 9.87 21.59
N LEU A 40 5.30 10.74 20.70
CA LEU A 40 4.50 11.41 19.65
C LEU A 40 4.16 10.51 18.45
N LEU A 41 4.79 9.33 18.33
CA LEU A 41 4.56 8.42 17.20
C LEU A 41 3.31 7.55 17.39
N GLY A 42 2.80 7.47 18.62
CA GLY A 42 1.56 6.78 18.96
C GLY A 42 1.64 5.26 18.83
N GLY A 43 0.49 4.64 18.55
CA GLY A 43 0.37 3.19 18.35
C GLY A 43 -0.84 2.85 17.50
N ALA A 44 -0.80 1.70 16.86
CA ALA A 44 -1.85 1.21 15.97
C ALA A 44 -2.09 -0.28 16.17
N ASP A 45 -3.32 -0.72 15.95
CA ASP A 45 -3.67 -2.14 16.01
C ASP A 45 -3.31 -2.82 14.70
N ILE A 46 -2.80 -4.05 14.79
CA ILE A 46 -2.31 -4.80 13.64
C ILE A 46 -3.50 -5.33 12.83
N MET A 47 -3.62 -4.85 11.59
CA MET A 47 -4.68 -5.25 10.67
C MET A 47 -4.33 -6.54 9.93
N ALA A 48 -5.35 -7.32 9.61
CA ALA A 48 -5.20 -8.45 8.71
C ALA A 48 -4.79 -7.99 7.30
N VAL A 49 -3.93 -8.76 6.65
CA VAL A 49 -3.57 -8.60 5.25
C VAL A 49 -4.18 -9.71 4.41
N GLN A 50 -4.45 -9.41 3.14
CA GLN A 50 -4.90 -10.40 2.17
C GLN A 50 -3.85 -11.53 2.01
N LYS A 51 -4.29 -12.80 1.95
CA LYS A 51 -3.42 -14.00 1.98
C LYS A 51 -3.02 -14.56 0.61
N GLY A 52 -3.62 -14.07 -0.47
CA GLY A 52 -3.32 -14.44 -1.83
C GLY A 52 -2.00 -13.84 -2.31
N SER A 53 -1.50 -14.37 -3.43
CA SER A 53 -0.21 -13.97 -3.98
C SER A 53 -0.38 -13.02 -5.16
N ALA A 54 0.26 -11.86 -5.07
CA ALA A 54 0.45 -10.94 -6.19
C ALA A 54 1.84 -11.12 -6.85
N ALA A 55 2.57 -12.20 -6.56
CA ALA A 55 3.95 -12.38 -7.00
C ALA A 55 4.09 -12.32 -8.53
N GLY A 56 3.16 -12.93 -9.27
CA GLY A 56 3.18 -12.88 -10.74
C GLY A 56 3.07 -11.46 -11.30
N PHE A 57 2.19 -10.64 -10.73
CA PHE A 57 2.02 -9.23 -11.11
C PHE A 57 3.26 -8.40 -10.77
N ILE A 58 3.78 -8.54 -9.55
CA ILE A 58 4.95 -7.77 -9.10
C ILE A 58 6.21 -8.15 -9.88
N ASN A 59 6.42 -9.44 -10.14
CA ASN A 59 7.58 -9.92 -10.89
C ASN A 59 7.53 -9.58 -12.39
N ARG A 60 6.39 -9.12 -12.91
CA ARG A 60 6.29 -8.66 -14.31
C ARG A 60 7.25 -7.51 -14.60
N GLY A 61 7.52 -6.67 -13.60
CA GLY A 61 8.40 -5.51 -13.70
C GLY A 61 7.97 -4.52 -14.78
N GLY A 62 8.88 -3.62 -15.16
CA GLY A 62 8.65 -2.62 -16.21
C GLY A 62 8.09 -1.30 -15.69
N ARG A 63 7.35 -0.58 -16.55
CA ARG A 63 6.79 0.74 -16.26
C ARG A 63 5.30 0.73 -16.51
N ILE A 64 4.52 1.22 -15.54
CA ILE A 64 3.12 1.55 -15.76
C ILE A 64 3.08 2.91 -16.45
N PRO A 65 2.53 3.02 -17.68
CA PRO A 65 2.48 4.27 -18.42
C PRO A 65 1.54 5.28 -17.74
N ALA A 66 1.73 6.56 -18.07
CA ALA A 66 0.85 7.62 -17.60
C ALA A 66 -0.60 7.40 -18.07
N PRO A 67 -1.61 7.81 -17.27
CA PRO A 67 -3.00 7.69 -17.65
C PRO A 67 -3.34 8.58 -18.85
N ILE A 68 -4.22 8.09 -19.72
CA ILE A 68 -4.66 8.86 -20.89
C ILE A 68 -5.62 9.94 -20.44
N HIS A 69 -5.21 11.21 -20.57
CA HIS A 69 -6.03 12.36 -20.22
C HIS A 69 -7.18 12.61 -21.22
N SER A 70 -7.09 12.08 -22.45
CA SER A 70 -8.09 12.27 -23.51
C SER A 70 -9.45 11.60 -23.24
N PHE A 71 -9.56 10.69 -22.28
CA PHE A 71 -10.83 10.05 -21.88
C PHE A 71 -11.56 10.79 -20.74
N LYS A 72 -11.05 11.95 -20.31
CA LYS A 72 -11.74 12.86 -19.39
C LYS A 72 -12.41 13.95 -20.23
N ASN A 73 -13.58 13.63 -20.81
CA ASN A 73 -14.50 14.64 -21.37
C ASN A 73 -15.41 15.17 -20.26
#